data_AF-A0A2M7VFJ7-F1
#
_entry.id   AF-A0A2M7VFJ7-F1
#
_cell.length_a   1.000
_cell.length_b   1.000
_cell.length_c   1.000
_cell.angle_alpha   90.00
_cell.angle_beta   90.00
_cell.angle_gamma   90.00
#
_symmetry.space_group_name_H-M   'P 1'
#
loop_
_entity.id
_entity.type
_entity.pdbx_description
1 polymer ?
#
loop_
_entity_poly.entity_id
_entity_poly.type
_entity_poly.pdbx_seq_one_letter_code
_entity_poly.pdbx_strand_id
1 'polypeptide(L)'
;SFLFIKGDGNPKFSIRDVGQMYIWDIVFFTGGIFFLIRKRQASAQWWIIPLWLLIGIIPAATARETPHALRIETTLPTFQILTAYGFVAFLDWAKAQNLKLKTYNLFPGRVCYIVTAKLSILLPFIFYVLLFGNFTYFAHSYFVHYSREFSGEWQYGYKESINYVKSVENKYDYIQISTVLGRPYIYYLFYNKTSPDYFRKTTVTKRDIFGFVDVLVYGKYLFPQDFNYQTNNNKKILYINSSNSVPGGAKVIKRFFLLNGKEVLVAYTI
;
A
#
# COMPACT_ATOMS: atom_id res chain seq x y z
N SER A 1 -9.00 8.95 11.20
CA SER A 1 -7.65 9.02 10.60
C SER A 1 -7.56 8.29 9.27
N PHE A 2 -7.95 7.00 9.19
CA PHE A 2 -7.85 6.17 7.97
C PHE A 2 -8.41 6.81 6.69
N LEU A 3 -9.68 7.26 6.69
CA LEU A 3 -10.31 7.78 5.47
C LEU A 3 -9.71 9.10 4.96
N PHE A 4 -9.38 10.06 5.83
CA PHE A 4 -9.10 11.44 5.40
C PHE A 4 -7.71 11.98 5.78
N ILE A 5 -6.96 11.29 6.63
CA ILE A 5 -5.71 11.82 7.22
C ILE A 5 -4.49 10.95 6.90
N LYS A 6 -4.49 9.68 7.35
CA LYS A 6 -3.28 8.82 7.33
C LYS A 6 -3.39 7.58 6.43
N GLY A 7 -4.56 7.29 5.88
CA GLY A 7 -4.73 6.11 5.02
C GLY A 7 -4.61 4.78 5.78
N ASP A 8 -4.29 3.72 5.06
CA ASP A 8 -4.01 2.40 5.63
C ASP A 8 -2.71 2.42 6.43
N GLY A 9 -2.64 1.67 7.53
CA GLY A 9 -1.41 1.53 8.32
C GLY A 9 -0.41 0.58 7.67
N ASN A 10 -0.87 -0.35 6.84
CA ASN A 10 -0.02 -1.25 6.10
C ASN A 10 0.58 -0.50 4.89
N PRO A 11 1.92 -0.36 4.84
CA PRO A 11 2.59 0.38 3.78
C PRO A 11 2.39 -0.24 2.39
N LYS A 12 1.98 -1.50 2.27
CA LYS A 12 1.67 -2.11 0.96
C LYS A 12 0.42 -1.52 0.31
N PHE A 13 -0.48 -0.91 1.10
CA PHE A 13 -1.76 -0.38 0.64
C PHE A 13 -1.86 1.15 0.78
N SER A 14 -0.80 1.81 1.27
CA SER A 14 -0.82 3.24 1.58
C SER A 14 0.58 3.80 1.72
N ILE A 15 0.80 5.03 1.25
CA ILE A 15 2.02 5.80 1.56
C ILE A 15 2.01 6.38 2.99
N ARG A 16 0.89 6.26 3.70
CA ARG A 16 0.68 6.67 5.11
C ARG A 16 0.68 8.17 5.39
N ASP A 17 0.94 8.97 4.37
CA ASP A 17 0.97 10.44 4.43
C ASP A 17 -0.37 11.11 4.09
N VAL A 18 -1.28 10.39 3.42
CA VAL A 18 -2.59 10.90 3.00
C VAL A 18 -3.72 9.91 3.31
N GLY A 19 -4.95 10.42 3.41
CA GLY A 19 -6.16 9.60 3.53
C GLY A 19 -6.49 8.81 2.26
N GLN A 20 -7.41 7.86 2.37
CA GLN A 20 -8.03 7.15 1.23
C GLN A 20 -8.98 8.06 0.41
N MET A 21 -9.42 9.17 1.01
CA MET A 21 -10.24 10.22 0.42
C MET A 21 -9.59 11.58 0.70
N TYR A 22 -9.89 12.56 -0.15
CA TYR A 22 -9.41 13.91 0.08
C TYR A 22 -10.07 14.54 1.31
N ILE A 23 -9.32 15.32 2.08
CA ILE A 23 -9.83 15.89 3.33
C ILE A 23 -11.04 16.80 3.13
N TRP A 24 -11.11 17.54 2.01
CA TRP A 24 -12.26 18.41 1.70
C TRP A 24 -13.50 17.63 1.25
N ASP A 25 -13.36 16.37 0.83
CA ASP A 25 -14.51 15.53 0.51
C ASP A 25 -15.38 15.30 1.74
N ILE A 26 -14.87 15.50 2.95
CA ILE A 26 -15.65 15.35 4.19
C ILE A 26 -16.92 16.22 4.17
N VAL A 27 -16.86 17.43 3.62
CA VAL A 27 -18.00 18.36 3.58
C VAL A 27 -19.08 17.83 2.65
N PHE A 28 -18.69 17.38 1.46
CA PHE A 28 -19.62 16.87 0.47
C PHE A 28 -20.12 15.46 0.81
N PHE A 29 -19.26 14.60 1.36
CA PHE A 29 -19.61 13.27 1.82
C PHE A 29 -20.66 13.32 2.95
N THR A 30 -20.43 14.14 3.98
CA THR A 30 -21.39 14.33 5.08
C THR A 30 -22.68 14.98 4.61
N GLY A 31 -22.60 15.96 3.71
CA GLY A 31 -23.76 16.55 3.05
C GLY A 31 -24.57 15.54 2.25
N GLY A 32 -23.91 14.68 1.48
CA GLY A 32 -24.54 13.61 0.69
C GLY A 32 -25.29 12.61 1.55
N ILE A 33 -24.70 12.19 2.68
CA ILE A 33 -25.38 11.35 3.67
C ILE A 33 -26.64 12.06 4.20
N PHE A 34 -26.51 13.32 4.59
CA PHE A 34 -27.62 14.11 5.12
C PHE A 34 -28.77 14.23 4.11
N PHE A 35 -28.48 14.60 2.86
CA PHE A 35 -29.49 14.73 1.81
C PHE A 35 -30.10 13.38 1.42
N LEU A 36 -29.35 12.28 1.51
CA LEU A 36 -29.86 10.95 1.21
C LEU A 36 -30.90 10.54 2.26
N ILE A 37 -30.61 10.83 3.53
CA ILE A 37 -31.53 10.60 4.66
C ILE A 37 -32.78 11.51 4.56
N ARG A 38 -32.65 12.76 4.12
CA ARG A 38 -33.82 13.63 3.93
C ARG A 38 -34.73 13.21 2.78
N LYS A 39 -34.19 12.57 1.74
CA LYS A 39 -34.97 12.05 0.60
C LYS A 39 -35.64 10.69 0.85
N ARG A 40 -35.58 10.12 2.06
CA ARG A 40 -36.17 8.81 2.41
C ARG A 40 -37.63 8.64 1.98
N GLN A 41 -38.41 9.72 2.03
CA GLN A 41 -39.83 9.71 1.65
C GLN A 41 -40.06 9.85 0.14
N ALA A 42 -39.09 10.38 -0.61
CA ALA A 42 -39.23 10.72 -2.04
C ALA A 42 -38.55 9.70 -2.98
N SER A 43 -37.67 8.84 -2.47
CA SER A 43 -37.00 7.81 -3.27
C SER A 43 -37.10 6.46 -2.57
N ALA A 44 -37.72 5.48 -3.23
CA ALA A 44 -37.90 4.13 -2.69
C ALA A 44 -36.59 3.34 -2.49
N GLN A 45 -35.48 3.81 -3.07
CA GLN A 45 -34.22 3.08 -3.18
C GLN A 45 -33.08 3.67 -2.34
N TRP A 46 -33.36 4.63 -1.44
CA TRP A 46 -32.34 5.31 -0.62
C TRP A 46 -31.49 4.35 0.23
N TRP A 47 -32.02 3.18 0.58
CA TRP A 47 -31.39 2.19 1.46
C TRP A 47 -30.28 1.38 0.78
N ILE A 48 -30.20 1.38 -0.55
CA ILE A 48 -29.22 0.59 -1.31
C ILE A 48 -27.78 1.02 -0.98
N ILE A 49 -27.52 2.32 -0.91
CA ILE A 49 -26.17 2.85 -0.67
C ILE A 49 -25.68 2.52 0.76
N PRO A 50 -26.45 2.77 1.84
CA PRO A 50 -26.08 2.31 3.18
C PRO A 50 -25.91 0.80 3.28
N LEU A 51 -26.81 0.02 2.65
CA LEU A 51 -26.71 -1.44 2.69
C LEU A 51 -25.45 -1.94 1.98
N TRP A 52 -25.12 -1.38 0.82
CA TRP A 52 -23.89 -1.70 0.09
C TRP A 52 -22.65 -1.37 0.94
N LEU A 53 -22.60 -0.18 1.56
CA LEU A 53 -21.50 0.20 2.45
C LEU A 53 -21.35 -0.79 3.61
N LEU A 54 -22.46 -1.20 4.25
CA LEU A 54 -22.42 -2.17 5.34
C LEU A 54 -21.95 -3.55 4.88
N ILE A 55 -22.51 -4.08 3.79
CA ILE A 55 -22.14 -5.39 3.25
C ILE A 55 -20.67 -5.42 2.82
N GLY A 56 -20.20 -4.38 2.13
CA GLY A 56 -18.83 -4.34 1.63
C GLY A 56 -17.76 -4.15 2.71
N ILE A 57 -18.14 -3.76 3.94
CA ILE A 57 -17.22 -3.70 5.10
C ILE A 57 -17.12 -5.06 5.82
N ILE A 58 -18.11 -5.96 5.68
CA ILE A 58 -18.12 -7.27 6.35
C ILE A 58 -16.84 -8.08 6.10
N PRO A 59 -16.31 -8.20 4.86
CA PRO A 59 -15.08 -8.97 4.60
C PRO A 59 -13.88 -8.47 5.41
N ALA A 60 -13.78 -7.16 5.63
CA ALA A 60 -12.72 -6.59 6.46
C ALA A 60 -12.93 -6.89 7.95
N ALA A 61 -14.18 -6.90 8.43
CA ALA A 61 -14.50 -7.17 9.83
C ALA A 61 -14.17 -8.61 10.26
N THR A 62 -14.22 -9.57 9.34
CA THR A 62 -13.99 -11.00 9.64
C THR A 62 -12.53 -11.45 9.52
N ALA A 63 -11.63 -10.58 9.05
CA ALA A 63 -10.28 -10.96 8.69
C ALA A 63 -9.21 -10.41 9.66
N ARG A 64 -8.05 -11.09 9.74
CA ARG A 64 -6.89 -10.66 10.55
C ARG A 64 -6.13 -9.54 9.84
N GLU A 65 -5.53 -8.61 10.59
CA GLU A 65 -4.93 -7.35 10.11
C GLU A 65 -5.99 -6.35 9.60
N THR A 66 -6.61 -5.63 10.53
CA THR A 66 -7.50 -4.50 10.27
C THR A 66 -6.90 -3.21 10.85
N PRO A 67 -7.08 -2.05 10.19
CA PRO A 67 -7.81 -1.82 8.94
C PRO A 67 -7.05 -2.34 7.70
N HIS A 68 -7.79 -2.67 6.63
CA HIS A 68 -7.24 -3.13 5.35
C HIS A 68 -8.06 -2.56 4.19
N ALA A 69 -7.53 -1.57 3.48
CA ALA A 69 -8.21 -0.80 2.44
C ALA A 69 -8.71 -1.70 1.30
N LEU A 70 -7.86 -2.63 0.82
CA LEU A 70 -8.22 -3.57 -0.24
C LEU A 70 -9.46 -4.43 0.09
N ARG A 71 -9.70 -4.74 1.38
CA ARG A 71 -10.83 -5.61 1.77
C ARG A 71 -12.17 -4.89 1.79
N ILE A 72 -12.16 -3.56 1.75
CA ILE A 72 -13.37 -2.74 1.62
C ILE A 72 -13.45 -2.03 0.27
N GLU A 73 -12.58 -2.35 -0.69
CA GLU A 73 -12.48 -1.68 -1.99
C GLU A 73 -13.82 -1.69 -2.75
N THR A 74 -14.63 -2.73 -2.57
CA THR A 74 -15.98 -2.85 -3.13
C THR A 74 -16.94 -1.74 -2.67
N THR A 75 -16.63 -1.06 -1.57
CA THR A 75 -17.42 0.08 -1.06
C THR A 75 -17.01 1.42 -1.66
N LEU A 76 -15.90 1.50 -2.40
CA LEU A 76 -15.40 2.74 -3.01
C LEU A 76 -16.49 3.51 -3.79
N PRO A 77 -17.35 2.86 -4.60
CA PRO A 77 -18.41 3.58 -5.31
C PRO A 77 -19.41 4.26 -4.38
N THR A 78 -19.67 3.70 -3.19
CA THR A 78 -20.61 4.31 -2.22
C THR A 78 -20.08 5.64 -1.70
N PHE A 79 -18.77 5.73 -1.42
CA PHE A 79 -18.12 6.98 -1.02
C PHE A 79 -18.20 8.02 -2.15
N GLN A 80 -17.92 7.61 -3.39
CA GLN A 80 -17.99 8.48 -4.57
C GLN A 80 -19.40 9.00 -4.82
N ILE A 81 -20.42 8.14 -4.75
CA ILE A 81 -21.83 8.51 -4.94
C ILE A 81 -22.26 9.51 -3.88
N LEU A 82 -21.94 9.27 -2.60
CA LEU A 82 -22.30 10.16 -1.50
C LEU A 82 -21.61 11.53 -1.64
N THR A 83 -20.31 11.56 -1.93
CA THR A 83 -19.56 12.80 -2.16
C THR A 83 -20.14 13.56 -3.36
N ALA A 84 -20.38 12.90 -4.49
CA ALA A 84 -20.94 13.53 -5.69
C ALA A 84 -22.35 14.08 -5.42
N TYR A 85 -23.20 13.33 -4.72
CA TYR A 85 -24.55 13.77 -4.40
C TYR A 85 -24.55 15.01 -3.49
N GLY A 86 -23.69 15.02 -2.45
CA GLY A 86 -23.55 16.19 -1.60
C GLY A 86 -22.95 17.39 -2.33
N PHE A 87 -22.01 17.17 -3.25
CA PHE A 87 -21.47 18.22 -4.10
C PHE A 87 -22.54 18.83 -5.02
N VAL A 88 -23.35 18.00 -5.69
CA VAL A 88 -24.45 18.47 -6.54
C VAL A 88 -25.49 19.23 -5.71
N ALA A 89 -25.89 18.70 -4.56
CA ALA A 89 -26.82 19.38 -3.66
C ALA A 89 -26.26 20.72 -3.15
N PHE A 90 -24.95 20.81 -2.90
CA PHE A 90 -24.28 22.07 -2.58
C PHE A 90 -24.32 23.05 -3.75
N LEU A 91 -24.06 22.60 -4.99
CA LEU A 91 -24.16 23.45 -6.18
C LEU A 91 -25.58 23.95 -6.40
N ASP A 92 -26.59 23.10 -6.24
CA ASP A 92 -28.00 23.49 -6.39
C ASP A 92 -28.43 24.46 -5.29
N TRP A 93 -28.00 24.23 -4.04
CA TRP A 93 -28.19 25.19 -2.95
C TRP A 93 -27.51 26.53 -3.28
N ALA A 94 -26.25 26.52 -3.72
CA ALA A 94 -25.51 27.73 -4.07
C ALA A 94 -26.16 28.52 -5.22
N LYS A 95 -26.70 27.81 -6.22
CA LYS A 95 -27.51 28.40 -7.31
C LYS A 95 -28.83 28.97 -6.76
N ALA A 96 -29.55 28.22 -5.93
CA ALA A 96 -30.86 28.60 -5.39
C ALA A 96 -30.80 29.77 -4.41
N GLN A 97 -29.70 29.90 -3.65
CA GLN A 97 -29.44 31.10 -2.85
C GLN A 97 -29.32 32.35 -3.74
N ASN A 98 -29.06 32.19 -5.04
CA ASN A 98 -28.31 33.11 -5.87
C ASN A 98 -27.00 33.49 -5.16
N LEU A 99 -25.92 33.74 -5.90
CA LEU A 99 -25.02 34.81 -5.49
C LEU A 99 -25.78 36.15 -5.57
N LYS A 100 -26.86 36.32 -4.78
CA LYS A 100 -27.36 37.62 -4.33
C LYS A 100 -26.35 38.11 -3.30
N LEU A 101 -25.12 38.38 -3.75
CA LEU A 101 -24.32 39.42 -3.10
C LEU A 101 -25.23 40.64 -3.15
N LYS A 102 -25.86 40.98 -2.01
CA LYS A 102 -26.69 42.17 -1.87
C LYS A 102 -25.90 43.30 -2.51
N THR A 103 -26.43 43.84 -3.62
CA THR A 103 -26.01 45.11 -4.17
C THR A 103 -26.34 46.15 -3.11
N TYR A 104 -25.39 46.43 -2.22
CA TYR A 104 -25.43 47.68 -1.48
C TYR A 104 -25.12 48.75 -2.51
N ASN A 105 -26.17 49.46 -2.93
CA ASN A 105 -26.07 50.70 -3.71
C ASN A 105 -25.31 51.73 -2.88
N LEU A 106 -23.98 51.68 -2.89
CA LEU A 106 -23.16 52.77 -2.38
C LEU A 106 -22.68 53.68 -3.53
N PHE A 107 -22.60 53.19 -4.78
CA PHE A 107 -22.36 54.03 -5.97
C PHE A 107 -23.01 53.47 -7.25
N PRO A 108 -23.81 54.27 -7.99
CA PRO A 108 -24.47 53.83 -9.22
C PRO A 108 -23.46 53.83 -10.38
N GLY A 109 -23.07 52.65 -10.84
CA GLY A 109 -22.33 52.48 -12.08
C GLY A 109 -21.14 51.53 -11.98
N ARG A 110 -21.30 50.32 -12.53
CA ARG A 110 -20.21 49.45 -13.05
C ARG A 110 -19.33 48.66 -12.06
N VAL A 111 -19.32 48.89 -10.76
CA VAL A 111 -18.37 48.18 -9.86
C VAL A 111 -18.87 46.82 -9.31
N CYS A 112 -20.18 46.61 -9.15
CA CYS A 112 -20.70 45.42 -8.43
C CYS A 112 -20.73 44.12 -9.26
N TYR A 113 -20.87 44.19 -10.59
CA TYR A 113 -20.91 43.01 -11.47
C TYR A 113 -19.54 42.32 -11.62
N ILE A 114 -18.46 43.06 -11.38
CA ILE A 114 -17.07 42.56 -11.52
C ILE A 114 -16.69 41.69 -10.31
N VAL A 115 -17.24 41.97 -9.12
CA VAL A 115 -16.91 41.24 -7.88
C VAL A 115 -17.58 39.86 -7.83
N THR A 116 -18.84 39.75 -8.26
CA THR A 116 -19.59 38.49 -8.35
C THR A 116 -19.00 37.54 -9.40
N ALA A 117 -18.66 38.06 -10.58
CA ALA A 117 -18.01 37.29 -11.64
C ALA A 117 -16.62 36.81 -11.22
N LYS A 118 -15.82 37.65 -10.55
CA LYS A 118 -14.50 37.26 -10.02
C LYS A 118 -14.60 36.14 -8.97
N LEU A 119 -15.57 36.18 -8.06
CA LEU A 119 -15.72 35.16 -7.01
C LEU A 119 -16.16 33.79 -7.58
N SER A 120 -17.00 33.80 -8.62
CA SER A 120 -17.46 32.58 -9.32
C SER A 120 -16.34 31.83 -10.06
N ILE A 121 -15.26 32.52 -10.42
CA ILE A 121 -14.07 31.95 -11.07
C ILE A 121 -12.99 31.62 -10.02
N LEU A 122 -12.84 32.46 -8.99
CA LEU A 122 -11.81 32.34 -7.96
C LEU A 122 -12.00 31.07 -7.11
N LEU A 123 -13.22 30.73 -6.70
CA LEU A 123 -13.46 29.54 -5.86
C LEU A 123 -13.13 28.22 -6.57
N PRO A 124 -13.59 27.96 -7.83
CA PRO A 124 -13.14 26.81 -8.61
C PRO A 124 -11.63 26.81 -8.84
N PHE A 125 -11.03 27.97 -9.09
CA PHE A 125 -9.59 28.09 -9.27
C PHE A 125 -8.82 27.72 -7.99
N ILE A 126 -9.21 28.23 -6.82
CA ILE A 126 -8.61 27.85 -5.53
C ILE A 126 -8.77 26.34 -5.31
N PHE A 127 -9.96 25.79 -5.55
CA PHE A 127 -10.20 24.35 -5.41
C PHE A 127 -9.31 23.53 -6.36
N TYR A 128 -9.14 23.97 -7.61
CA TYR A 128 -8.23 23.35 -8.56
C TYR A 128 -6.77 23.41 -8.10
N VAL A 129 -6.30 24.57 -7.60
CA VAL A 129 -4.95 24.72 -7.06
C VAL A 129 -4.72 23.80 -5.86
N LEU A 130 -5.70 23.66 -4.98
CA LEU A 130 -5.63 22.72 -3.84
C LEU A 130 -5.56 21.26 -4.30
N LEU A 131 -6.41 20.88 -5.27
CA LEU A 131 -6.38 19.54 -5.87
C LEU A 131 -5.03 19.26 -6.53
N PHE A 132 -4.53 20.19 -7.33
CA PHE A 132 -3.25 20.07 -8.00
C PHE A 132 -2.10 19.97 -6.99
N GLY A 133 -2.09 20.83 -5.97
CA GLY A 133 -1.10 20.79 -4.89
C GLY A 133 -1.09 19.45 -4.15
N ASN A 134 -2.25 18.91 -3.82
CA ASN A 134 -2.35 17.60 -3.16
C ASN A 134 -1.93 16.45 -4.08
N PHE A 135 -2.30 16.50 -5.36
CA PHE A 135 -1.83 15.55 -6.36
C PHE A 135 -0.30 15.59 -6.48
N THR A 136 0.30 16.78 -6.55
CA THR A 136 1.77 16.91 -6.61
C THR A 136 2.45 16.39 -5.35
N TYR A 137 1.87 16.66 -4.17
CA TYR A 137 2.36 16.14 -2.90
C TYR A 137 2.31 14.60 -2.88
N PHE A 138 1.15 14.02 -3.22
CA PHE A 138 0.98 12.58 -3.30
C PHE A 138 1.94 11.95 -4.31
N ALA A 139 2.04 12.51 -5.53
CA ALA A 139 2.92 12.00 -6.56
C ALA A 139 4.39 12.04 -6.13
N HIS A 140 4.84 13.13 -5.50
CA HIS A 140 6.20 13.23 -4.98
C HIS A 140 6.46 12.19 -3.88
N SER A 141 5.59 12.09 -2.87
CA SER A 141 5.71 11.08 -1.82
C SER A 141 5.68 9.65 -2.38
N TYR A 142 4.78 9.35 -3.32
CA TYR A 142 4.62 8.03 -3.91
C TYR A 142 5.80 7.61 -4.80
N PHE A 143 6.26 8.49 -5.71
CA PHE A 143 7.30 8.11 -6.67
C PHE A 143 8.72 8.28 -6.12
N VAL A 144 8.93 9.19 -5.15
CA VAL A 144 10.28 9.50 -4.63
C VAL A 144 10.52 8.87 -3.25
N HIS A 145 9.62 9.08 -2.30
CA HIS A 145 9.84 8.67 -0.90
C HIS A 145 9.44 7.22 -0.63
N TYR A 146 8.25 6.82 -1.08
CA TYR A 146 7.63 5.54 -0.75
C TYR A 146 8.52 4.34 -1.12
N SER A 147 9.04 4.32 -2.34
CA SER A 147 9.92 3.25 -2.81
C SER A 147 11.17 3.13 -1.94
N ARG A 148 11.77 4.26 -1.57
CA ARG A 148 12.97 4.31 -0.73
C ARG A 148 12.68 3.83 0.69
N GLU A 149 11.66 4.39 1.33
CA GLU A 149 11.33 4.18 2.74
C GLU A 149 10.77 2.79 3.01
N PHE A 150 9.87 2.31 2.14
CA PHE A 150 9.14 1.05 2.34
C PHE A 150 9.64 -0.09 1.45
N SER A 151 10.82 0.03 0.83
CA SER A 151 11.43 -1.08 0.05
C SER A 151 11.49 -2.41 0.80
N GLY A 152 11.74 -2.39 2.12
CA GLY A 152 11.76 -3.62 2.94
C GLY A 152 10.43 -4.37 2.98
N GLU A 153 9.30 -3.66 2.90
CA GLU A 153 7.95 -4.23 2.89
C GLU A 153 7.68 -5.02 1.61
N TRP A 154 8.40 -4.69 0.54
CA TRP A 154 8.38 -5.36 -0.76
C TRP A 154 9.48 -6.42 -0.89
N GLN A 155 10.07 -6.84 0.23
CA GLN A 155 11.05 -7.94 0.29
C GLN A 155 12.29 -7.64 -0.57
N TYR A 156 12.64 -6.35 -0.66
CA TYR A 156 13.83 -5.87 -1.35
C TYR A 156 15.10 -6.46 -0.73
N GLY A 157 16.12 -6.71 -1.55
CA GLY A 157 17.34 -7.43 -1.16
C GLY A 157 17.36 -8.89 -1.61
N TYR A 158 16.21 -9.51 -1.88
CA TYR A 158 16.20 -10.87 -2.44
C TYR A 158 16.78 -10.92 -3.85
N LYS A 159 16.41 -10.01 -4.74
CA LYS A 159 16.93 -10.01 -6.12
C LYS A 159 18.45 -9.87 -6.13
N GLU A 160 18.98 -8.95 -5.34
CA GLU A 160 20.42 -8.68 -5.23
C GLU A 160 21.18 -9.87 -4.62
N SER A 161 20.63 -10.47 -3.56
CA SER A 161 21.24 -11.64 -2.92
C SER A 161 21.21 -12.87 -3.81
N ILE A 162 20.10 -13.13 -4.50
CA ILE A 162 19.97 -14.26 -5.44
C ILE A 162 20.93 -14.10 -6.62
N ASN A 163 21.02 -12.91 -7.21
CA ASN A 163 21.97 -12.64 -8.30
C ASN A 163 23.42 -12.87 -7.87
N TYR A 164 23.78 -12.49 -6.64
CA TYR A 164 25.09 -12.79 -6.09
C TYR A 164 25.28 -14.28 -5.85
N VAL A 165 24.32 -14.95 -5.21
CA VAL A 165 24.39 -16.39 -4.94
C VAL A 165 24.58 -17.16 -6.24
N LYS A 166 23.84 -16.83 -7.29
CA LYS A 166 23.98 -17.43 -8.62
C LYS A 166 25.38 -17.30 -9.22
N SER A 167 26.14 -16.24 -8.90
CA SER A 167 27.50 -16.08 -9.39
C SER A 167 28.55 -16.88 -8.60
N VAL A 168 28.20 -17.35 -7.39
CA VAL A 168 29.14 -18.07 -6.51
C VAL A 168 28.68 -19.48 -6.11
N GLU A 169 27.46 -19.89 -6.46
CA GLU A 169 26.82 -21.13 -5.99
C GLU A 169 27.58 -22.41 -6.34
N ASN A 170 28.47 -22.37 -7.34
CA ASN A 170 29.32 -23.50 -7.74
C ASN A 170 30.49 -23.75 -6.77
N LYS A 171 30.79 -22.79 -5.88
CA LYS A 171 31.88 -22.91 -4.88
C LYS A 171 31.41 -23.56 -3.58
N TYR A 172 30.11 -23.80 -3.45
CA TYR A 172 29.47 -24.25 -2.22
C TYR A 172 28.62 -25.49 -2.50
N ASP A 173 28.63 -26.42 -1.55
CA ASP A 173 27.82 -27.62 -1.59
C ASP A 173 26.35 -27.29 -1.30
N TYR A 174 26.13 -26.38 -0.35
CA TYR A 174 24.80 -25.94 0.07
C TYR A 174 24.74 -24.44 0.33
N ILE A 175 23.53 -23.89 0.21
CA ILE A 175 23.25 -22.48 0.46
C ILE A 175 22.05 -22.41 1.43
N GLN A 176 22.28 -21.95 2.66
CA GLN A 176 21.22 -21.73 3.65
C GLN A 176 20.73 -20.29 3.56
N ILE A 177 19.42 -20.11 3.41
CA ILE A 177 18.79 -18.81 3.20
C ILE A 177 17.71 -18.57 4.25
N SER A 178 17.76 -17.39 4.86
CA SER A 178 16.80 -16.95 5.86
C SER A 178 15.43 -16.63 5.26
N THR A 179 14.40 -17.02 5.99
CA THR A 179 12.99 -16.72 5.71
C THR A 179 12.52 -15.41 6.37
N VAL A 180 13.43 -14.61 6.92
CA VAL A 180 13.10 -13.36 7.64
C VAL A 180 12.35 -12.33 6.79
N LEU A 181 12.63 -12.27 5.48
CA LEU A 181 11.93 -11.37 4.56
C LEU A 181 10.72 -12.04 3.89
N GLY A 182 10.26 -13.21 4.36
CA GLY A 182 9.08 -13.92 3.82
C GLY A 182 9.42 -15.31 3.30
N ARG A 183 8.87 -15.68 2.13
CA ARG A 183 9.05 -17.02 1.52
C ARG A 183 10.15 -16.97 0.44
N PRO A 184 11.45 -17.06 0.78
CA PRO A 184 12.56 -16.90 -0.18
C PRO A 184 12.52 -17.87 -1.36
N TYR A 185 12.03 -19.10 -1.15
CA TYR A 185 12.07 -20.15 -2.17
C TYR A 185 11.43 -19.69 -3.49
N ILE A 186 10.32 -18.94 -3.46
CA ILE A 186 9.61 -18.54 -4.69
C ILE A 186 10.43 -17.54 -5.50
N TYR A 187 11.13 -16.62 -4.84
CA TYR A 187 12.03 -15.67 -5.50
C TYR A 187 13.20 -16.39 -6.13
N TYR A 188 13.76 -17.36 -5.43
CA TYR A 188 14.85 -18.19 -5.92
C TYR A 188 14.43 -18.99 -7.15
N LEU A 189 13.25 -19.63 -7.15
CA LEU A 189 12.71 -20.31 -8.32
C LEU A 189 12.51 -19.35 -9.51
N PHE A 190 11.96 -18.16 -9.25
CA PHE A 190 11.67 -17.16 -10.27
C PHE A 190 12.95 -16.60 -10.90
N TYR A 191 13.90 -16.10 -10.10
CA TYR A 191 15.12 -15.46 -10.61
C TYR A 191 16.13 -16.47 -11.18
N ASN A 192 16.17 -17.69 -10.66
CA ASN A 192 16.97 -18.75 -11.25
C ASN A 192 16.32 -19.36 -12.50
N LYS A 193 15.04 -19.06 -12.77
CA LYS A 193 14.25 -19.66 -13.86
C LYS A 193 14.23 -21.19 -13.75
N THR A 194 14.05 -21.69 -12.54
CA THR A 194 14.09 -23.12 -12.23
C THR A 194 12.92 -23.84 -12.92
N SER A 195 13.19 -24.96 -13.59
CA SER A 195 12.13 -25.73 -14.24
C SER A 195 11.20 -26.37 -13.19
N PRO A 196 9.87 -26.39 -13.44
CA PRO A 196 8.93 -27.04 -12.52
C PRO A 196 9.24 -28.52 -12.27
N ASP A 197 9.76 -29.24 -13.27
CA ASP A 197 10.15 -30.64 -13.15
C ASP A 197 11.33 -30.84 -12.20
N TYR A 198 12.37 -30.02 -12.33
CA TYR A 198 13.52 -30.07 -11.43
C TYR A 198 13.10 -29.74 -10.00
N PHE A 199 12.28 -28.69 -9.84
CA PHE A 199 11.76 -28.31 -8.52
C PHE A 199 10.97 -29.45 -7.87
N ARG A 200 9.99 -30.04 -8.59
CA ARG A 200 9.19 -31.16 -8.07
C ARG A 200 10.03 -32.37 -7.64
N LYS A 201 11.12 -32.67 -8.35
CA LYS A 201 11.99 -33.81 -8.06
C LYS A 201 12.94 -33.58 -6.88
N THR A 202 13.29 -32.32 -6.61
CA THR A 202 14.35 -31.95 -5.65
C THR A 202 13.84 -31.21 -4.42
N THR A 203 12.54 -30.93 -4.35
CA THR A 203 11.93 -30.18 -3.25
C THR A 203 11.60 -31.06 -2.06
N VAL A 204 11.81 -30.52 -0.85
CA VAL A 204 11.27 -31.07 0.39
C VAL A 204 10.31 -30.04 0.97
N THR A 205 9.07 -30.44 1.23
CA THR A 205 8.02 -29.53 1.72
C THR A 205 7.42 -30.02 3.03
N LYS A 206 6.98 -29.08 3.86
CA LYS A 206 6.20 -29.32 5.08
C LYS A 206 4.86 -28.62 4.95
N ARG A 207 3.80 -29.20 5.50
CA ARG A 207 2.49 -28.54 5.64
C ARG A 207 2.30 -28.11 7.09
N ASP A 208 1.75 -26.92 7.29
CA ASP A 208 1.30 -26.48 8.60
C ASP A 208 -0.16 -26.87 8.87
N ILE A 209 -0.63 -26.55 10.08
CA ILE A 209 -1.98 -26.90 10.58
C ILE A 209 -3.07 -26.17 9.78
N PHE A 210 -2.74 -25.03 9.16
CA PHE A 210 -3.66 -24.24 8.33
C PHE A 210 -3.61 -24.66 6.84
N GLY A 211 -2.82 -25.68 6.50
CA GLY A 211 -2.68 -26.21 5.15
C GLY A 211 -1.70 -25.43 4.27
N PHE A 212 -0.95 -24.46 4.80
CA PHE A 212 0.10 -23.78 4.04
C PHE A 212 1.28 -24.72 3.80
N VAL A 213 1.86 -24.63 2.61
CA VAL A 213 3.03 -25.41 2.20
C VAL A 213 4.30 -24.58 2.35
N ASP A 214 5.20 -25.04 3.21
CA ASP A 214 6.55 -24.51 3.37
C ASP A 214 7.54 -25.37 2.59
N VAL A 215 8.38 -24.72 1.79
CA VAL A 215 9.47 -25.37 1.06
C VAL A 215 10.73 -25.26 1.92
N LEU A 216 11.23 -26.40 2.41
CA LEU A 216 12.40 -26.48 3.27
C LEU A 216 13.70 -26.60 2.47
N VAL A 217 13.64 -27.28 1.33
CA VAL A 217 14.81 -27.55 0.47
C VAL A 217 14.37 -27.53 -0.98
N TYR A 218 15.20 -27.03 -1.89
CA TYR A 218 15.20 -27.47 -3.28
C TYR A 218 16.63 -27.50 -3.83
N GLY A 219 17.06 -28.62 -4.40
CA GLY A 219 18.43 -28.80 -4.89
C GLY A 219 19.48 -28.51 -3.80
N LYS A 220 20.38 -27.54 -4.03
CA LYS A 220 21.39 -27.10 -3.06
C LYS A 220 20.92 -26.00 -2.10
N TYR A 221 19.69 -25.51 -2.27
CA TYR A 221 19.15 -24.39 -1.51
C TYR A 221 18.33 -24.89 -0.32
N LEU A 222 18.66 -24.41 0.86
CA LEU A 222 18.05 -24.76 2.13
C LEU A 222 17.35 -23.53 2.71
N PHE A 223 16.12 -23.68 3.16
CA PHE A 223 15.29 -22.64 3.78
C PHE A 223 14.88 -23.07 5.19
N PRO A 224 15.86 -23.19 6.11
CA PRO A 224 15.56 -23.66 7.45
C PRO A 224 14.84 -22.58 8.27
N GLN A 225 14.06 -23.00 9.27
CA GLN A 225 13.53 -22.09 10.28
C GLN A 225 14.67 -21.51 11.13
N ASP A 226 15.61 -22.37 11.53
CA ASP A 226 16.81 -22.00 12.28
C ASP A 226 18.07 -22.48 11.54
N PHE A 227 19.07 -21.60 11.47
CA PHE A 227 20.32 -21.92 10.78
C PHE A 227 21.06 -23.03 11.53
N ASN A 228 21.41 -24.10 10.82
CA ASN A 228 22.22 -25.16 11.38
C ASN A 228 23.69 -24.90 11.04
N TYR A 229 24.46 -24.51 12.07
CA TYR A 229 25.90 -24.27 11.99
C TYR A 229 26.74 -25.48 12.44
N GLN A 230 26.11 -26.52 13.00
CA GLN A 230 26.78 -27.65 13.66
C GLN A 230 27.06 -28.84 12.73
N THR A 231 26.77 -28.73 11.43
CA THR A 231 26.82 -29.86 10.47
C THR A 231 27.90 -29.76 9.39
N ASN A 232 28.97 -28.98 9.62
CA ASN A 232 30.06 -28.82 8.65
C ASN A 232 31.11 -29.95 8.71
N ASN A 233 30.69 -31.21 8.55
CA ASN A 233 31.60 -32.32 8.25
C ASN A 233 32.13 -32.19 6.80
N ASN A 234 33.12 -31.31 6.59
CA ASN A 234 33.82 -31.04 5.32
C ASN A 234 33.01 -30.40 4.18
N LYS A 235 31.82 -29.87 4.45
CA LYS A 235 30.99 -29.19 3.42
C LYS A 235 31.20 -27.68 3.43
N LYS A 236 31.29 -27.08 2.25
CA LYS A 236 31.34 -25.63 2.05
C LYS A 236 29.90 -25.09 1.98
N ILE A 237 29.48 -24.36 3.00
CA ILE A 237 28.13 -23.79 3.07
C ILE A 237 28.20 -22.26 2.99
N LEU A 238 27.37 -21.69 2.11
CA LEU A 238 27.11 -20.25 2.07
C LEU A 238 25.85 -19.93 2.86
N TYR A 239 25.94 -18.95 3.75
CA TYR A 239 24.81 -18.51 4.56
C TYR A 239 24.33 -17.12 4.10
N ILE A 240 23.03 -16.99 3.85
CA ILE A 240 22.35 -15.72 3.55
C ILE A 240 21.35 -15.44 4.68
N ASN A 241 21.73 -14.59 5.63
CA ASN A 241 20.91 -14.30 6.82
C ASN A 241 20.59 -12.81 6.96
N SER A 242 19.67 -12.49 7.87
CA SER A 242 19.43 -11.13 8.34
C SER A 242 20.73 -10.49 8.82
N SER A 243 20.91 -9.20 8.55
CA SER A 243 22.04 -8.40 9.07
C SER A 243 22.21 -8.49 10.59
N ASN A 244 21.12 -8.66 11.31
CA ASN A 244 21.11 -8.74 12.78
C ASN A 244 21.41 -10.15 13.33
N SER A 245 21.52 -11.17 12.47
CA SER A 245 21.60 -12.59 12.88
C SER A 245 22.89 -13.27 12.42
N VAL A 246 23.91 -12.48 12.05
CA VAL A 246 25.22 -12.99 11.65
C VAL A 246 25.99 -13.43 12.90
N PRO A 247 26.45 -14.70 13.00
CA PRO A 247 27.23 -15.18 14.14
C PRO A 247 28.56 -14.43 14.32
N GLY A 248 28.99 -14.29 15.57
CA GLY A 248 30.32 -13.76 15.88
C GLY A 248 31.43 -14.63 15.31
N GLY A 249 32.43 -14.02 14.66
CA GLY A 249 33.54 -14.73 14.00
C GLY A 249 33.26 -15.20 12.57
N ALA A 250 32.05 -15.00 12.05
CA ALA A 250 31.73 -15.33 10.66
C ALA A 250 32.53 -14.45 9.67
N LYS A 251 33.00 -15.07 8.58
CA LYS A 251 33.65 -14.35 7.48
C LYS A 251 32.57 -13.75 6.58
N VAL A 252 32.32 -12.45 6.72
CA VAL A 252 31.40 -11.70 5.86
C VAL A 252 31.97 -11.59 4.46
N ILE A 253 31.17 -11.99 3.46
CA ILE A 253 31.57 -11.96 2.05
C ILE A 253 30.87 -10.81 1.32
N LYS A 254 29.57 -10.58 1.58
CA LYS A 254 28.80 -9.52 0.93
C LYS A 254 27.65 -9.04 1.80
N ARG A 255 27.34 -7.75 1.72
CA ARG A 255 26.21 -7.10 2.39
C ARG A 255 25.20 -6.62 1.34
N PHE A 256 23.91 -6.71 1.66
CA PHE A 256 22.81 -6.27 0.80
C PHE A 256 21.98 -5.22 1.52
N PHE A 257 21.58 -4.18 0.79
CA PHE A 257 20.96 -2.99 1.34
C PHE A 257 19.60 -2.73 0.71
N LEU A 258 18.69 -2.16 1.50
CA LEU A 258 17.44 -1.57 1.04
C LEU A 258 17.73 -0.27 0.28
N LEU A 259 16.71 0.26 -0.40
CA LEU A 259 16.82 1.53 -1.14
C LEU A 259 17.11 2.73 -0.23
N ASN A 260 16.75 2.65 1.05
CA ASN A 260 17.10 3.65 2.06
C ASN A 260 18.53 3.50 2.63
N GLY A 261 19.31 2.51 2.18
CA GLY A 261 20.68 2.26 2.63
C GLY A 261 20.78 1.40 3.90
N LYS A 262 19.66 0.97 4.49
CA LYS A 262 19.67 0.05 5.64
C LYS A 262 20.09 -1.35 5.17
N GLU A 263 21.01 -1.96 5.90
CA GLU A 263 21.43 -3.34 5.64
C GLU A 263 20.31 -4.33 6.00
N VAL A 264 20.02 -5.26 5.09
CA VAL A 264 18.90 -6.21 5.24
C VAL A 264 19.35 -7.67 5.24
N LEU A 265 20.30 -8.03 4.38
CA LEU A 265 20.82 -9.40 4.28
C LEU A 265 22.34 -9.38 4.21
N VAL A 266 22.96 -10.47 4.68
CA VAL A 266 24.41 -10.66 4.66
C VAL A 266 24.73 -12.07 4.19
N ALA A 267 25.68 -12.15 3.24
CA ALA A 267 26.30 -13.39 2.81
C ALA A 267 27.59 -13.63 3.61
N TYR A 268 27.72 -14.78 4.25
CA TYR A 268 28.89 -15.16 5.04
C TYR A 268 29.18 -16.66 5.00
N THR A 269 30.38 -17.01 5.44
CA THR A 269 30.81 -18.38 5.74
C THR A 269 31.31 -18.48 7.18
N ILE A 270 31.28 -19.68 7.72
CA ILE A 270 31.86 -20.02 9.03
C ILE A 270 32.99 -21.02 8.78
#